data_AF-A0A1F3VCM0-F1
#
_entry.id   AF-A0A1F3VCM0-F1
#
_cell.length_a   1.000
_cell.length_b   1.000
_cell.length_c   1.000
_cell.angle_alpha   90.00
_cell.angle_beta   90.00
_cell.angle_gamma   90.00
#
_symmetry.space_group_name_H-M   'P 1'
#
loop_
_entity.id
_entity.type
_entity.pdbx_description
1 polymer ?
#
loop_
_entity_poly.entity_id
_entity_poly.type
_entity_poly.pdbx_seq_one_letter_code
_entity_poly.pdbx_strand_id
1 'polypeptide(L)'
;MKNFPSKEELEEVRNNLDKGIASRPLPKNASHIDRIKYRLCEKFVIYKNSKKLTQRELAKLVDVDEAIMSKILHYHFSEFTTDRLIKYLAQIYDEIDFNVNVA
;
A
#
# COMPACT_ATOMS: atom_id res chain seq x y z
N MET A 1 -4.11 30.81 17.75
CA MET A 1 -3.14 29.73 17.44
C MET A 1 -3.72 28.44 17.99
N LYS A 2 -3.69 27.32 17.25
CA LYS A 2 -4.01 26.03 17.88
C LYS A 2 -2.87 25.71 18.83
N ASN A 3 -3.21 25.45 20.09
CA ASN A 3 -2.25 25.04 21.10
C ASN A 3 -1.60 23.73 20.66
N PHE A 4 -0.31 23.57 20.98
CA PHE A 4 0.35 22.28 20.80
C PHE A 4 -0.38 21.22 21.64
N PRO A 5 -0.55 19.98 21.13
CA PRO A 5 -1.26 18.93 21.86
C PRO A 5 -0.66 18.66 23.24
N SER A 6 -1.49 18.20 24.18
CA SER A 6 -1.03 17.81 25.52
C SER A 6 -0.17 16.55 25.47
N LYS A 7 0.57 16.27 26.55
CA LYS A 7 1.36 15.03 26.62
C LYS A 7 0.46 13.80 26.56
N GLU A 8 -0.70 13.86 27.23
CA GLU A 8 -1.69 12.79 27.25
C GLU A 8 -2.25 12.52 25.86
N GLU A 9 -2.60 13.56 25.10
CA GLU A 9 -3.06 13.43 23.70
C GLU A 9 -1.98 12.79 22.81
N LEU A 10 -0.72 13.18 22.98
CA LEU A 10 0.39 12.61 22.22
C LEU A 10 0.61 11.12 22.55
N GLU A 11 0.55 10.75 23.83
CA GLU A 11 0.67 9.35 24.26
C GLU A 11 -0.50 8.51 23.77
N GLU A 12 -1.73 9.03 23.78
CA GLU A 12 -2.89 8.34 23.21
C GLU A 12 -2.70 8.07 21.71
N VAL A 13 -2.27 9.07 20.95
CA VAL A 13 -2.01 8.94 19.52
C VAL A 13 -0.89 7.91 19.26
N ARG A 14 0.21 7.95 20.02
CA ARG A 14 1.31 6.96 19.90
C ARG A 14 0.81 5.54 20.16
N ASN A 15 0.09 5.33 21.25
CA ASN A 15 -0.49 4.02 21.58
C ASN A 15 -1.46 3.52 20.50
N ASN A 16 -2.17 4.41 19.81
CA ASN A 16 -3.04 4.04 18.70
C ASN A 16 -2.25 3.71 17.42
N LEU A 17 -1.16 4.42 17.15
CA LEU A 17 -0.30 4.17 16.00
C LEU A 17 0.50 2.86 16.14
N ASP A 18 0.93 2.51 17.36
CA ASP A 18 1.72 1.29 17.62
C ASP A 18 0.94 -0.02 17.42
N LYS A 19 -0.39 0.04 17.37
CA LYS A 19 -1.26 -1.14 17.13
C LYS A 19 -1.31 -1.55 15.66
N GLY A 20 -0.95 -0.64 14.75
CA GLY A 20 -1.12 -0.80 13.31
C GLY A 20 0.19 -1.17 12.60
N ILE A 21 0.04 -1.74 11.40
CA ILE A 21 1.18 -1.86 10.48
C ILE A 21 1.52 -0.47 9.91
N ALA A 22 2.75 -0.03 10.11
CA ALA A 22 3.21 1.23 9.53
C ALA A 22 3.45 1.07 8.02
N SER A 23 3.12 2.12 7.26
CA SER A 23 3.47 2.18 5.84
C SER A 23 4.98 2.34 5.65
N ARG A 24 5.58 1.56 4.75
CA ARG A 24 7.02 1.64 4.47
C ARG A 24 7.31 2.62 3.33
N PRO A 25 8.03 3.73 3.59
CA PRO A 25 8.43 4.63 2.53
C PRO A 25 9.48 3.98 1.62
N LEU A 26 9.53 4.40 0.37
CA LEU A 26 10.57 3.97 -0.55
C LEU A 26 11.93 4.54 -0.10
N PRO A 27 12.99 3.71 0.06
CA PRO A 27 14.30 4.21 0.44
C PRO A 27 14.93 5.05 -0.70
N LYS A 28 15.77 6.02 -0.34
CA LYS A 28 16.40 6.95 -1.31
C LYS A 28 17.20 6.20 -2.39
N ASN A 29 17.88 5.13 -1.99
CA ASN A 29 18.69 4.25 -2.83
C ASN A 29 17.91 3.02 -3.33
N ALA A 30 16.57 3.06 -3.39
CA ALA A 30 15.77 1.95 -3.89
C ALA A 30 16.16 1.52 -5.30
N SER A 31 16.23 0.20 -5.51
CA SER A 31 16.46 -0.40 -6.82
C SER A 31 15.33 -0.07 -7.79
N HIS A 32 15.58 -0.25 -9.10
CA HIS A 32 14.53 -0.10 -10.12
C HIS A 32 13.36 -1.05 -9.88
N ILE A 33 13.64 -2.27 -9.44
CA ILE A 33 12.61 -3.27 -9.12
C ILE A 33 11.76 -2.83 -7.92
N ASP A 34 12.37 -2.30 -6.87
CA ASP A 34 11.64 -1.80 -5.71
C ASP A 34 10.76 -0.61 -6.07
N ARG A 35 11.25 0.29 -6.91
CA ARG A 35 10.47 1.42 -7.45
C ARG A 35 9.25 0.95 -8.22
N ILE A 36 9.39 -0.10 -9.04
CA ILE A 36 8.28 -0.69 -9.77
C ILE A 36 7.27 -1.29 -8.79
N LYS A 37 7.71 -2.16 -7.86
CA LYS A 37 6.81 -2.77 -6.88
C LYS A 37 6.08 -1.74 -6.02
N TYR A 38 6.77 -0.67 -5.62
CA TYR A 38 6.17 0.44 -4.88
C TYR A 38 5.06 1.13 -5.69
N ARG A 39 5.31 1.41 -6.98
CA ARG A 39 4.29 1.97 -7.89
C ARG A 39 3.11 1.01 -8.10
N LEU A 40 3.35 -0.30 -8.12
CA LEU A 40 2.28 -1.30 -8.18
C LEU A 40 1.42 -1.26 -6.90
N CYS A 41 2.04 -1.22 -5.71
CA CYS A 41 1.33 -1.03 -4.43
C CYS A 41 0.47 0.26 -4.43
N GLU A 42 1.00 1.36 -4.95
CA GLU A 42 0.27 2.63 -5.07
C GLU A 42 -1.05 2.47 -5.85
N LYS A 43 -1.09 1.64 -6.90
CA LYS A 43 -2.31 1.40 -7.69
C LYS A 43 -3.43 0.76 -6.87
N PHE A 44 -3.12 -0.10 -5.89
CA PHE A 44 -4.12 -0.63 -4.96
C PHE A 44 -4.66 0.45 -4.03
N VAL A 45 -3.78 1.33 -3.52
CA VAL A 45 -4.18 2.44 -2.63
C VAL A 45 -5.11 3.41 -3.37
N ILE A 46 -4.74 3.78 -4.60
CA ILE A 46 -5.57 4.63 -5.47
C ILE A 46 -6.93 3.97 -5.75
N TYR A 47 -6.93 2.68 -6.10
CA TYR A 47 -8.18 1.96 -6.37
C TYR A 47 -9.09 1.92 -5.14
N LYS A 48 -8.55 1.51 -3.99
CA LYS A 48 -9.27 1.47 -2.70
C LYS A 48 -9.92 2.82 -2.40
N ASN A 49 -9.16 3.90 -2.49
CA ASN A 49 -9.62 5.22 -2.10
C ASN A 49 -10.63 5.80 -3.11
N SER A 50 -10.40 5.64 -4.42
CA SER A 50 -11.32 6.12 -5.46
C SER A 50 -12.68 5.43 -5.41
N LYS A 51 -12.70 4.13 -5.08
CA LYS A 51 -13.92 3.33 -4.93
C LYS A 51 -14.48 3.33 -3.50
N LYS A 52 -13.83 4.02 -2.56
CA LYS A 52 -14.18 4.08 -1.12
C LYS A 52 -14.33 2.70 -0.47
N LEU A 53 -13.49 1.75 -0.87
CA LEU A 53 -13.51 0.39 -0.35
C LEU A 53 -12.82 0.30 1.00
N THR A 54 -13.32 -0.59 1.86
CA THR A 54 -12.57 -1.10 3.00
C THR A 54 -11.44 -2.00 2.53
N GLN A 55 -10.44 -2.23 3.39
CA GLN A 55 -9.36 -3.17 3.10
C GLN A 55 -9.90 -4.59 2.84
N ARG A 56 -10.85 -5.04 3.65
CA ARG A 56 -11.50 -6.34 3.52
C ARG A 56 -12.25 -6.52 2.21
N GLU A 57 -12.94 -5.49 1.72
CA GLU A 57 -13.63 -5.54 0.43
C GLU A 57 -12.63 -5.63 -0.73
N LEU A 58 -11.55 -4.84 -0.69
CA LEU A 58 -10.52 -4.93 -1.72
C LEU A 58 -9.82 -6.29 -1.71
N ALA A 59 -9.55 -6.85 -0.52
CA ALA A 59 -8.97 -8.18 -0.38
C ALA A 59 -9.85 -9.26 -1.04
N LYS A 60 -11.17 -9.20 -0.85
CA LYS A 60 -12.13 -10.09 -1.49
C LYS A 60 -12.16 -9.93 -3.02
N LEU A 61 -12.11 -8.70 -3.53
CA LEU A 61 -12.09 -8.47 -4.99
C LEU A 61 -10.83 -9.04 -5.65
N VAL A 62 -9.70 -9.01 -4.95
CA VAL A 62 -8.40 -9.49 -5.43
C VAL A 62 -8.18 -10.98 -5.13
N ASP A 63 -9.12 -11.62 -4.43
CA ASP A 63 -9.06 -13.01 -3.97
C ASP A 63 -7.80 -13.31 -3.13
N VAL A 64 -7.58 -12.50 -2.09
CA VAL A 64 -6.48 -12.68 -1.13
C VAL A 64 -6.95 -12.46 0.31
N ASP A 65 -6.19 -12.98 1.27
CA ASP A 65 -6.42 -12.69 2.68
C ASP A 65 -6.26 -11.20 3.01
N GLU A 66 -7.03 -10.73 3.99
CA GLU A 66 -6.98 -9.34 4.44
C GLU A 66 -5.57 -8.93 4.94
N ALA A 67 -4.82 -9.86 5.53
CA ALA A 67 -3.43 -9.64 5.94
C ALA A 67 -2.48 -9.39 4.75
N ILE A 68 -2.70 -10.06 3.62
CA ILE A 68 -1.93 -9.83 2.38
C ILE A 68 -2.26 -8.44 1.84
N MET A 69 -3.55 -8.10 1.77
CA MET A 69 -3.98 -6.78 1.29
C MET A 69 -3.44 -5.65 2.18
N SER A 70 -3.43 -5.86 3.50
CA SER A 70 -2.80 -4.92 4.45
C SER A 70 -1.34 -4.65 4.10
N LYS A 71 -0.53 -5.69 3.91
CA LYS A 71 0.88 -5.54 3.51
C LYS A 71 1.04 -4.76 2.20
N ILE A 72 0.19 -5.01 1.21
CA ILE A 72 0.21 -4.30 -0.08
C ILE A 72 -0.13 -2.81 0.11
N LEU A 73 -1.21 -2.50 0.83
CA LEU A 73 -1.64 -1.12 1.08
C LEU A 73 -0.65 -0.32 1.93
N HIS A 74 0.13 -1.01 2.75
CA HIS A 74 1.19 -0.43 3.59
C HIS A 74 2.59 -0.53 2.98
N TYR A 75 2.71 -0.84 1.68
CA TYR A 75 3.98 -0.87 0.95
C TYR A 75 5.04 -1.84 1.52
N HIS A 76 4.62 -2.96 2.10
CA HIS A 76 5.52 -4.06 2.48
C HIS A 76 5.86 -4.93 1.25
N PHE A 77 6.26 -4.27 0.16
CA PHE A 77 6.44 -4.87 -1.17
C PHE A 77 7.63 -5.85 -1.26
N SER A 78 8.54 -5.86 -0.29
CA SER A 78 9.66 -6.80 -0.22
C SER A 78 9.20 -8.27 -0.14
N GLU A 79 7.97 -8.50 0.34
CA GLU A 79 7.37 -9.84 0.46
C GLU A 79 6.73 -10.34 -0.83
N PHE A 80 6.70 -9.51 -1.88
CA PHE A 80 6.01 -9.82 -3.12
C PHE A 80 6.97 -9.75 -4.32
N THR A 81 6.78 -10.65 -5.27
CA THR A 81 7.38 -10.54 -6.59
C THR A 81 6.56 -9.58 -7.45
N THR A 82 7.17 -9.03 -8.51
CA THR A 82 6.51 -8.07 -9.40
C THR A 82 5.33 -8.72 -10.13
N ASP A 83 5.51 -9.93 -10.64
CA ASP A 83 4.48 -10.74 -11.30
C ASP A 83 3.27 -11.01 -10.39
N ARG A 84 3.51 -11.27 -9.09
CA ARG A 84 2.44 -11.49 -8.11
C ARG A 84 1.60 -10.23 -7.91
N LEU A 85 2.22 -9.07 -7.80
CA LEU A 85 1.51 -7.79 -7.70
C LEU A 85 0.71 -7.48 -8.96
N ILE A 86 1.26 -7.75 -10.14
CA ILE A 86 0.56 -7.58 -11.42
C ILE A 86 -0.65 -8.50 -11.51
N LYS A 87 -0.49 -9.79 -11.15
CA LYS A 87 -1.61 -10.76 -11.12
C LYS A 87 -2.76 -10.27 -10.25
N TYR A 88 -2.44 -9.68 -9.10
CA TYR A 88 -3.43 -9.10 -8.19
C TYR A 88 -4.09 -7.84 -8.75
N LEU A 89 -3.34 -6.95 -9.41
CA LEU A 89 -3.93 -5.79 -10.07
C LEU A 89 -4.88 -6.19 -11.20
N ALA A 90 -4.57 -7.26 -11.92
CA ALA A 90 -5.39 -7.76 -13.02
C ALA A 90 -6.77 -8.27 -12.57
N GLN A 91 -7.01 -8.41 -11.26
CA GLN A 91 -8.34 -8.72 -10.72
C GLN A 91 -9.25 -7.49 -10.58
N ILE A 92 -8.69 -6.28 -10.62
CA ILE A 92 -9.41 -5.02 -10.34
C ILE A 92 -9.26 -3.96 -11.43
N TYR A 93 -8.37 -4.18 -12.40
CA TYR A 93 -8.23 -3.37 -13.61
C TYR A 93 -8.43 -4.27 -14.82
N ASP A 94 -9.34 -3.88 -15.71
CA ASP A 94 -9.69 -4.65 -16.91
C ASP A 94 -8.55 -4.63 -17.95
N GLU A 95 -7.76 -3.56 -17.97
CA GLU A 95 -6.61 -3.40 -18.86
C GLU A 95 -5.40 -2.92 -18.06
N ILE A 96 -4.28 -3.65 -18.20
CA ILE A 96 -2.99 -3.30 -17.62
C ILE A 96 -1.97 -3.27 -18.75
N ASP A 97 -1.47 -2.07 -19.04
CA ASP A 97 -0.36 -1.87 -19.96
C ASP A 97 0.92 -1.51 -19.20
N PHE A 98 2.01 -2.22 -19.51
CA PHE A 98 3.31 -2.04 -18.86
C PHE A 98 4.34 -1.56 -19.89
N ASN A 99 4.56 -0.25 -19.90
CA ASN A 99 5.52 0.38 -20.79
C ASN A 99 6.89 0.48 -20.12
N VAL A 100 7.91 -0.10 -20.75
CA VAL A 100 9.32 0.01 -20.34
C VAL A 100 10.05 0.91 -21.33
N ASN A 101 10.44 2.09 -20.85
CA ASN A 101 11.30 3.00 -21.60
C ASN A 101 12.73 2.90 -21.06
N VAL A 102 13.69 2.74 -21.97
CA VAL A 102 15.12 2.80 -21.67
C VAL A 102 15.63 4.15 -22.16
N ALA A 103 16.31 4.89 -21.28
CA ALA A 103 16.93 6.17 -21.60
C ALA A 103 18.37 5.97 -22.11
#